data_AF-A0A963WRL8-F1
#
_entry.id   AF-A0A963WRL8-F1
#
_cell.length_a   1.000
_cell.length_b   1.000
_cell.length_c   1.000
_cell.angle_alpha   90.00
_cell.angle_beta   90.00
_cell.angle_gamma   90.00
#
_symmetry.space_group_name_H-M   'P 1'
#
loop_
_entity.id
_entity.type
_entity.pdbx_description
1 polymer ?
#
loop_
_entity_poly.entity_id
_entity_poly.type
_entity_poly.pdbx_seq_one_letter_code
_entity_poly.pdbx_strand_id
1 'polypeptide(L)'
;MQIVRRLLWALLALVIVAFVVINWGERHDVIIWPSDTNRSLLFEWPVGFIALVFFLLGAVPTWLFHRGVRWQMNRRIKSLENAIKANSLSSSQPARTAETTPPPPEQPKSDLTSL
;
A
#
# COMPACT_ATOMS: atom_id res chain seq x y z
N MET A 1 9.70 -13.91 -12.03
CA MET A 1 8.63 -12.92 -11.70
C MET A 1 8.74 -11.58 -12.43
N GLN A 2 9.94 -11.08 -12.79
CA GLN A 2 10.08 -9.77 -13.45
C GLN A 2 9.76 -9.83 -14.95
N ILE A 3 10.21 -10.88 -15.66
CA ILE A 3 9.88 -11.13 -17.07
C ILE A 3 8.37 -11.23 -17.27
N VAL A 4 7.67 -12.04 -16.47
CA VAL A 4 6.20 -12.20 -16.55
C VAL A 4 5.48 -10.87 -16.36
N ARG A 5 5.95 -10.05 -15.42
CA ARG A 5 5.40 -8.71 -15.18
C ARG A 5 5.63 -7.78 -16.37
N ARG A 6 6.82 -7.81 -16.98
CA ARG A 6 7.14 -7.00 -18.18
C ARG A 6 6.29 -7.44 -19.37
N LEU A 7 6.10 -8.76 -19.55
CA LEU A 7 5.22 -9.33 -20.56
C LEU A 7 3.76 -8.88 -20.37
N LEU A 8 3.24 -8.91 -19.14
CA LEU A 8 1.90 -8.41 -18.84
C LEU A 8 1.75 -6.92 -19.18
N TRP A 9 2.73 -6.09 -18.80
CA TRP A 9 2.72 -4.66 -19.15
C TRP A 9 2.85 -4.41 -20.64
N ALA A 10 3.68 -5.20 -21.35
CA ALA A 10 3.81 -5.12 -22.79
C ALA A 10 2.51 -5.53 -23.50
N LEU A 11 1.85 -6.60 -23.06
CA LEU A 11 0.55 -7.04 -23.57
C LEU A 11 -0.52 -5.97 -23.32
N LEU A 12 -0.56 -5.40 -22.11
CA LEU A 12 -1.50 -4.34 -21.78
C LEU A 12 -1.26 -3.10 -22.64
N ALA A 13 -0.01 -2.69 -22.85
CA ALA A 13 0.34 -1.59 -23.73
C ALA A 13 -0.08 -1.87 -25.18
N LEU A 14 0.13 -3.10 -25.67
CA LEU A 14 -0.33 -3.53 -26.99
C LEU A 14 -1.85 -3.40 -27.14
N VAL A 15 -2.62 -3.88 -26.16
CA VAL A 15 -4.09 -3.76 -26.14
C VAL A 15 -4.53 -2.30 -26.15
N ILE A 16 -3.89 -1.45 -25.34
CA ILE A 16 -4.19 -0.02 -25.28
C ILE A 16 -3.92 0.65 -26.64
N VAL A 17 -2.77 0.40 -27.25
CA VAL A 17 -2.42 0.97 -28.55
C VAL A 17 -3.38 0.50 -29.63
N ALA A 18 -3.66 -0.81 -29.69
CA ALA A 18 -4.63 -1.36 -30.64
C ALA A 18 -6.03 -0.75 -30.44
N PHE A 19 -6.46 -0.60 -29.19
CA PHE A 19 -7.73 0.03 -28.85
C PHE A 19 -7.79 1.49 -29.33
N VAL A 20 -6.74 2.27 -29.09
CA VAL A 20 -6.65 3.66 -29.54
C VAL A 20 -6.70 3.74 -31.07
N VAL A 21 -5.94 2.90 -31.78
CA VAL A 21 -5.92 2.90 -33.26
C VAL A 21 -7.27 2.50 -33.84
N ILE A 22 -7.91 1.44 -33.31
CA ILE A 22 -9.22 0.97 -33.78
C ILE A 22 -10.31 2.02 -33.53
N ASN A 23 -10.25 2.73 -32.40
CA ASN A 23 -11.28 3.68 -31.98
C ASN A 23 -10.91 5.15 -32.29
N TRP A 24 -9.91 5.41 -33.13
CA TRP A 24 -9.50 6.78 -33.52
C TRP A 24 -10.41 7.41 -34.57
N GLY A 25 -11.07 6.58 -35.39
CA GLY A 25 -11.73 7.02 -36.63
C GLY A 25 -13.12 7.63 -36.47
N GLU A 26 -13.86 7.29 -35.41
CA GLU A 26 -15.21 7.81 -35.20
C GLU A 26 -15.14 9.17 -34.49
N ARG A 27 -15.11 10.23 -35.31
CA ARG A 27 -15.41 11.58 -34.87
C ARG A 27 -16.93 11.65 -34.69
N HIS A 28 -17.39 11.88 -33.47
CA HIS A 28 -18.80 12.11 -33.22
C HIS A 28 -19.04 13.59 -33.03
N ASP A 29 -19.93 14.13 -33.86
CA ASP A 29 -20.35 15.52 -33.85
C ASP A 29 -21.29 15.75 -32.66
N VAL A 30 -20.76 16.28 -31.56
CA VAL A 30 -21.59 16.73 -30.45
C VAL A 30 -21.93 18.21 -30.67
N ILE A 31 -23.20 18.49 -30.97
CA ILE A 31 -23.72 19.84 -31.14
C ILE A 31 -23.90 20.45 -29.75
N ILE A 32 -22.98 21.33 -29.36
CA ILE A 32 -23.03 21.99 -28.03
C ILE A 32 -24.06 23.13 -28.03
N TRP A 33 -24.40 23.70 -29.20
CA TRP A 33 -25.41 24.74 -29.33
C TRP A 33 -26.04 24.77 -30.74
N PRO A 34 -27.38 24.67 -30.87
CA PRO A 34 -28.05 24.93 -32.14
C PRO A 34 -28.04 26.45 -32.39
N SER A 35 -27.10 26.92 -33.22
CA SER A 35 -27.13 28.28 -33.75
C SER A 35 -27.76 28.25 -35.13
N ASP A 36 -28.80 29.07 -35.30
CA ASP A 36 -29.61 29.29 -36.52
C ASP A 36 -28.80 29.66 -37.78
N THR A 37 -27.50 29.96 -37.63
CA THR A 37 -26.63 30.37 -38.74
C THR A 37 -25.42 29.45 -38.87
N ASN A 38 -25.61 28.32 -39.57
CA ASN A 38 -24.59 27.60 -40.36
C ASN A 38 -23.17 27.43 -39.74
N ARG A 39 -23.06 27.26 -38.42
CA ARG A 39 -21.81 26.95 -37.71
C ARG A 39 -22.12 26.43 -36.31
N SER A 40 -22.55 25.18 -36.21
CA SER A 40 -22.48 24.43 -34.97
C SER A 40 -21.00 24.26 -34.61
N LEU A 41 -20.61 24.59 -33.37
CA LEU A 41 -19.30 24.19 -32.86
C LEU A 41 -19.32 22.67 -32.71
N LEU A 42 -18.76 21.99 -33.70
CA LEU A 42 -18.54 20.55 -33.72
C LEU A 42 -17.30 20.30 -32.86
N PHE A 43 -17.49 19.84 -31.63
CA PHE A 43 -16.36 19.45 -30.78
C PHE A 43 -16.12 17.96 -30.93
N GLU A 44 -15.25 17.64 -31.88
CA GLU A 44 -14.91 16.28 -32.28
C GLU A 44 -13.98 15.65 -31.23
N TRP A 45 -14.53 14.90 -30.27
CA TRP A 45 -13.72 14.02 -29.43
C TRP A 45 -13.63 12.62 -30.03
N PRO A 46 -12.43 12.05 -30.18
CA PRO A 46 -12.29 10.66 -30.58
C PRO A 46 -12.79 9.76 -29.46
N VAL A 47 -13.72 8.85 -29.79
CA VAL A 47 -14.31 7.87 -28.87
C VAL A 47 -13.23 7.05 -28.16
N GLY A 48 -12.14 6.73 -28.88
CA GLY A 48 -10.99 6.04 -28.31
C GLY A 48 -10.35 6.75 -27.11
N PHE A 49 -10.35 8.07 -27.05
CA PHE A 49 -9.82 8.81 -25.91
C PHE A 49 -10.69 8.64 -24.67
N ILE A 50 -12.00 8.79 -24.82
CA ILE A 50 -12.96 8.66 -23.72
C ILE A 50 -12.91 7.23 -23.16
N ALA A 51 -12.94 6.23 -24.03
CA ALA A 51 -12.92 4.84 -23.59
C ALA A 51 -11.57 4.44 -22.98
N LEU A 52 -10.45 5.00 -23.44
CA LEU A 52 -9.15 4.84 -22.79
C LEU A 52 -9.16 5.44 -21.37
N VAL A 53 -9.72 6.64 -21.20
CA VAL A 53 -9.84 7.28 -19.89
C VAL A 53 -10.67 6.42 -18.94
N PHE A 54 -11.85 5.94 -19.35
CA PHE A 54 -12.67 5.06 -18.52
C PHE A 54 -11.97 3.73 -18.19
N PHE A 55 -11.24 3.15 -19.15
CA PHE A 55 -10.46 1.95 -18.93
C PHE A 55 -9.36 2.17 -17.88
N LEU A 56 -8.60 3.27 -17.99
CA LEU A 56 -7.62 3.66 -16.98
C LEU A 56 -8.29 3.94 -15.63
N LEU A 57 -9.46 4.60 -15.65
CA LEU A 57 -10.19 4.92 -14.43
C LEU A 57 -10.66 3.67 -13.67
N GLY A 58 -10.99 2.58 -14.36
CA GLY A 58 -11.30 1.29 -13.71
C GLY A 58 -10.05 0.49 -13.32
N ALA A 59 -9.04 0.47 -14.19
CA ALA A 59 -7.85 -0.37 -14.03
C ALA A 59 -6.85 0.19 -13.01
N VAL A 60 -6.60 1.50 -13.00
CA VAL A 60 -5.62 2.16 -12.14
C VAL A 60 -5.96 2.00 -10.65
N PRO A 61 -7.18 2.32 -10.16
CA PRO A 61 -7.50 2.17 -8.74
C PRO A 61 -7.45 0.71 -8.29
N THR A 62 -7.91 -0.22 -9.12
CA THR A 62 -7.85 -1.67 -8.84
C THR A 62 -6.40 -2.15 -8.74
N TRP A 63 -5.54 -1.73 -9.67
CA TRP A 63 -4.12 -2.06 -9.65
C TRP A 63 -3.41 -1.48 -8.42
N LEU A 64 -3.69 -0.21 -8.10
CA LEU A 64 -3.09 0.47 -6.95
C LEU A 64 -3.49 -0.19 -5.63
N PHE A 65 -4.76 -0.61 -5.51
CA PHE A 65 -5.25 -1.37 -4.36
C PHE A 65 -4.50 -2.69 -4.19
N HIS A 66 -4.42 -3.52 -5.23
CA HIS A 66 -3.68 -4.78 -5.18
C HIS A 66 -2.20 -4.58 -4.84
N ARG A 67 -1.58 -3.51 -5.37
CA ARG A 67 -0.20 -3.16 -5.06
C ARG A 67 -0.03 -2.74 -3.60
N GLY A 68 -0.97 -1.95 -3.07
CA GLY A 68 -1.00 -1.48 -1.69
C GLY A 68 -1.12 -2.63 -0.69
N VAL A 69 -2.05 -3.56 -0.91
CA VAL A 69 -2.23 -4.75 -0.05
C VAL A 69 -0.95 -5.58 0.00
N ARG A 70 -0.33 -5.84 -1.15
CA ARG A 70 0.93 -6.60 -1.21
C ARG A 70 2.08 -5.88 -0.50
N TRP A 71 2.12 -4.55 -0.56
CA TRP A 71 3.11 -3.76 0.16
C TRP A 71 2.89 -3.77 1.68
N GLN A 72 1.64 -3.65 2.13
CA GLN A 72 1.28 -3.72 3.54
C GLN A 72 1.59 -5.10 4.14
N MET A 73 1.24 -6.19 3.45
CA MET A 73 1.54 -7.56 3.89
C MET A 73 3.04 -7.77 4.04
N ASN A 74 3.85 -7.34 3.06
CA ASN A 74 5.30 -7.46 3.15
C ASN A 74 5.88 -6.66 4.34
N ARG A 75 5.35 -5.48 4.65
CA ARG A 75 5.77 -4.70 5.82
C ARG A 75 5.42 -5.41 7.12
N ARG A 76 4.21 -5.95 7.24
CA ARG A 76 3.78 -6.73 8.41
C ARG A 76 4.67 -7.95 8.64
N ILE A 77 4.95 -8.72 7.59
CA ILE A 77 5.84 -9.88 7.67
C ILE A 77 7.22 -9.46 8.19
N LYS A 78 7.84 -8.43 7.61
CA LYS A 78 9.13 -7.91 8.08
C LYS A 78 9.12 -7.44 9.53
N SER A 79 8.03 -6.80 9.96
CA SER A 79 7.86 -6.38 11.35
C SER A 79 7.80 -7.58 12.30
N LEU A 80 7.08 -8.64 11.92
CA LEU A 80 6.98 -9.87 12.71
C LEU A 80 8.32 -10.61 12.77
N GLU A 81 9.03 -10.71 11.64
CA GLU A 81 10.39 -11.28 11.58
C GLU A 81 11.35 -10.53 12.51
N ASN A 82 11.31 -9.19 12.50
CA ASN A 82 12.16 -8.37 13.37
C ASN A 82 11.77 -8.50 14.85
N ALA A 83 10.47 -8.58 15.16
CA ALA A 83 10.00 -8.78 16.53
C ALA A 83 10.44 -10.16 17.08
N ILE A 84 10.35 -11.22 16.27
CA ILE A 84 10.84 -12.56 16.64
C ILE A 84 12.36 -12.52 16.87
N LYS A 85 13.12 -11.88 15.96
CA LYS A 85 14.58 -11.72 16.13
C LYS A 85 14.93 -10.96 17.41
N ALA A 86 14.28 -9.82 17.66
CA ALA A 86 14.50 -9.03 18.88
C ALA A 86 14.16 -9.82 20.16
N ASN A 87 13.08 -10.60 20.14
CA ASN A 87 12.69 -11.43 21.28
C ASN A 87 13.68 -12.58 21.53
N SER A 88 14.18 -13.23 20.47
CA SER A 88 15.23 -14.25 20.58
C SER A 88 16.55 -13.72 21.16
N LEU A 89 16.90 -12.46 20.84
CA LEU A 89 18.08 -11.79 21.40
C LEU A 89 17.85 -11.39 22.87
N SER A 90 16.63 -11.00 23.23
CA SER A 90 16.24 -10.63 24.60
C SER A 90 16.20 -11.84 25.54
N SER A 91 15.78 -13.01 25.03
CA SER A 91 15.80 -14.29 25.76
C SER A 91 17.21 -14.83 26.03
N SER A 92 18.24 -14.28 25.36
CA SER A 92 19.64 -14.64 25.58
C SER A 92 20.36 -13.73 26.58
N GLN A 93 19.66 -12.76 27.19
CA GLN A 93 20.21 -11.97 28.29
C GLN A 93 20.30 -12.90 29.52
N PRO A 94 21.50 -13.25 30.02
CA PRO A 94 21.62 -14.01 31.26
C PRO A 94 20.97 -13.21 32.38
N ALA A 95 20.23 -13.89 33.24
CA ALA A 95 19.64 -13.32 34.45
C ALA A 95 20.69 -12.45 35.14
N ARG A 96 20.50 -11.12 35.07
CA ARG A 96 21.27 -10.19 35.90
C ARG A 96 20.82 -10.49 37.32
N THR A 97 21.74 -11.10 38.05
CA THR A 97 21.66 -11.55 39.43
C THR A 97 20.72 -10.69 40.26
N ALA A 98 19.73 -11.36 40.86
CA ALA A 98 19.09 -10.86 42.06
C ALA A 98 20.16 -10.76 43.16
N GLU A 99 20.78 -9.59 43.31
CA GLU A 99 21.66 -9.30 44.42
C GLU A 99 21.02 -8.20 45.28
N THR A 100 20.44 -8.69 46.38
CA THR A 100 20.47 -8.11 47.72
C THR A 100 19.54 -6.91 47.97
N THR A 101 18.30 -7.24 48.31
CA THR A 101 17.54 -6.50 49.33
C THR A 101 18.37 -6.44 50.63
N PRO A 102 18.68 -5.26 51.20
CA PRO A 102 19.32 -5.21 52.51
C PRO A 102 18.33 -5.71 53.57
N PRO A 103 18.78 -6.47 54.59
CA PRO A 103 17.88 -6.95 55.62
C PRO A 103 17.29 -5.77 56.41
N PRO A 104 16.05 -5.89 56.93
CA PRO A 104 15.49 -4.89 57.84
C PRO A 104 16.42 -4.64 59.04
N PRO A 105 16.56 -3.39 59.51
CA PRO A 105 17.38 -3.12 60.68
C PRO A 105 16.81 -3.86 61.89
N GLU A 106 17.64 -4.71 62.52
CA GLU A 106 17.33 -5.37 63.78
C GLU A 106 17.04 -4.31 64.84
N GLN A 107 15.79 -4.28 65.30
CA GLN A 107 15.40 -3.53 66.49
C GLN A 107 16.11 -4.15 67.70
N PRO A 108 16.77 -3.35 68.56
CA PRO A 108 17.33 -3.87 69.81
C PRO A 108 16.18 -4.41 70.66
N LYS A 109 16.19 -5.73 70.93
CA LYS A 109 15.39 -6.31 72.00
C LYS A 109 15.84 -5.65 73.31
N SER A 110 14.94 -4.86 73.86
CA SER A 110 15.00 -4.36 75.22
C SER A 110 14.99 -5.55 76.19
N ASP A 111 16.17 -5.98 76.63
CA ASP A 111 16.30 -6.84 77.80
C ASP A 111 16.01 -6.00 79.05
N LEU A 112 14.74 -6.00 79.44
CA LEU A 112 14.37 -5.82 80.84
C LEU A 112 14.40 -7.20 81.51
N THR A 113 14.99 -7.25 82.71
CA THR A 113 14.90 -8.28 83.78
C THR A 113 15.99 -9.36 83.91
N SER A 114 16.99 -9.08 84.76
CA SER A 114 17.57 -9.94 85.82
C SER A 114 18.78 -9.20 86.43
N LEU A 115 18.93 -8.84 87.72
CA LEU A 115 18.36 -9.18 89.02
C LEU A 115 18.38 -7.93 89.92
#